data_AF-A0A518AV48-F1
#
_entry.id   AF-A0A518AV48-F1
#
_cell.length_a   1.000
_cell.length_b   1.000
_cell.length_c   1.000
_cell.angle_alpha   90.00
_cell.angle_beta   90.00
_cell.angle_gamma   90.00
#
_symmetry.space_group_name_H-M   'P 1'
#
loop_
_entity.id
_entity.type
_entity.pdbx_description
1 polymer ?
#
loop_
_entity_poly.entity_id
_entity_poly.type
_entity_poly.pdbx_seq_one_letter_code
_entity_poly.pdbx_strand_id
1 'polypeptide(L)'
;MNCPTCYLPLVTEALHGQQVDRCANCGGRWLDHAELGAIVRHVAPADDLSDAEPCTTEELACPHCESRLEPFEYAHDSGVTIHKCRACEGVWLTAGQLTQLVRYRQGTPAEQRLSQAIGDQMQTTARWQFARGLLRSRVLSGLVVALWLCSRLSRFDVPWNYRYQGLYAILLLGFIWFPDAFSNMRYARWGQVRPRVSSTAPSDMVAIAGWLLLLSLLFRAWMFPSTVPWWRVH
;
A
#
# COMPACT_ATOMS: atom_id res chain seq x y z
N MET A 1 29.69 -28.73 -22.28
CA MET A 1 29.30 -27.52 -23.03
C MET A 1 30.50 -26.58 -23.07
N ASN A 2 30.79 -25.95 -24.22
CA ASN A 2 31.94 -25.04 -24.37
C ASN A 2 31.43 -23.60 -24.45
N CYS A 3 32.18 -22.66 -23.87
CA CYS A 3 31.83 -21.25 -23.92
C CYS A 3 31.83 -20.75 -25.38
N PRO A 4 30.78 -20.02 -25.81
CA PRO A 4 30.70 -19.51 -27.17
C PRO A 4 31.70 -18.38 -27.47
N THR A 5 32.30 -17.77 -26.44
CA THR A 5 33.27 -16.70 -26.60
C THR A 5 34.70 -17.19 -26.46
N CYS A 6 34.97 -17.96 -25.40
CA CYS A 6 36.32 -18.41 -25.01
C CYS A 6 36.64 -19.81 -25.59
N TYR A 7 35.64 -20.56 -26.08
CA TYR A 7 35.70 -21.97 -26.50
C TYR A 7 36.23 -22.96 -25.45
N LEU A 8 36.47 -22.50 -24.22
CA LEU A 8 36.86 -23.32 -23.08
C LEU A 8 35.65 -24.02 -22.47
N PRO A 9 35.84 -25.18 -21.81
CA PRO A 9 34.77 -25.88 -21.11
C PRO A 9 34.14 -25.00 -20.03
N LEU A 10 32.81 -25.02 -19.96
CA LEU A 10 32.05 -24.39 -18.89
C LEU A 10 32.11 -25.23 -17.60
N VAL A 11 32.06 -24.56 -16.46
CA VAL A 11 32.01 -25.18 -15.13
C VAL A 11 30.63 -24.92 -14.53
N THR A 12 29.93 -25.97 -14.15
CA THR A 12 28.64 -25.88 -13.47
C THR A 12 28.82 -25.38 -12.04
N GLU A 13 28.13 -24.29 -11.69
CA GLU A 13 28.07 -23.69 -10.36
C GLU A 13 26.61 -23.57 -9.89
N ALA A 14 26.38 -23.69 -8.58
CA ALA A 14 25.06 -23.48 -8.00
C ALA A 14 24.87 -22.00 -7.65
N LEU A 15 23.92 -21.33 -8.29
CA LEU A 15 23.62 -19.92 -8.07
C LEU A 15 22.16 -19.75 -7.63
N HIS A 16 21.95 -19.38 -6.36
CA HIS A 16 20.62 -19.26 -5.73
C HIS A 16 19.69 -20.47 -5.97
N GLY A 17 20.26 -21.69 -5.91
CA GLY A 17 19.52 -22.93 -6.08
C GLY A 17 19.24 -23.33 -7.54
N GLN A 18 19.82 -22.63 -8.51
CA GLN A 18 19.82 -23.00 -9.94
C GLN A 18 21.21 -23.48 -10.36
N GLN A 19 21.29 -24.31 -11.41
CA GLN A 19 22.57 -24.85 -11.91
C GLN A 19 23.00 -24.08 -13.15
N VAL A 20 23.93 -23.15 -12.99
CA VAL A 20 24.41 -22.33 -14.10
C VAL A 20 25.80 -22.75 -14.53
N ASP A 21 26.09 -22.61 -15.83
CA ASP A 21 27.37 -23.00 -16.40
C ASP A 21 28.23 -21.76 -16.67
N ARG A 22 29.37 -21.61 -15.99
CA ARG A 22 30.24 -20.42 -16.07
C ARG A 22 31.55 -20.68 -16.81
N CYS A 23 31.98 -19.78 -17.71
CA CYS A 23 33.36 -19.79 -18.27
C CYS A 23 34.30 -19.18 -17.21
N ALA A 24 35.30 -19.94 -16.77
CA ALA A 24 36.32 -19.47 -15.82
C ALA A 24 37.23 -18.37 -16.38
N ASN A 25 37.31 -18.24 -17.71
CA ASN A 25 38.17 -17.26 -18.39
C ASN A 25 37.46 -15.91 -18.62
N CYS A 26 36.31 -15.91 -19.31
CA CYS A 26 35.61 -14.68 -19.67
C CYS A 26 34.47 -14.30 -18.71
N GLY A 27 34.17 -15.14 -17.70
CA GLY A 27 33.11 -14.87 -16.73
C GLY A 27 31.67 -14.98 -17.26
N GLY A 28 31.48 -15.33 -18.54
CA GLY A 28 30.16 -15.54 -19.13
C GLY A 28 29.45 -16.75 -18.53
N ARG A 29 28.12 -16.71 -18.51
CA ARG A 29 27.25 -17.73 -17.92
C ARG A 29 26.19 -18.19 -18.90
N TRP A 30 26.00 -19.50 -18.98
CA TRP A 30 24.87 -20.13 -19.63
C TRP A 30 23.80 -20.48 -18.59
N LEU A 31 22.56 -20.14 -18.92
CA LEU A 31 21.38 -20.39 -18.12
C LEU A 31 20.35 -21.11 -18.98
N ASP A 32 19.75 -22.17 -18.46
CA ASP A 32 18.65 -22.83 -19.16
C ASP A 32 17.35 -22.03 -19.05
N HIS A 33 16.34 -22.37 -19.88
CA HIS A 33 15.11 -21.60 -20.09
C HIS A 33 14.43 -21.10 -18.80
N ALA A 34 14.42 -21.90 -17.74
CA ALA A 34 13.70 -21.60 -16.49
C ALA A 34 14.56 -20.87 -15.43
N GLU A 35 15.87 -20.76 -15.63
CA GLU A 35 16.79 -20.37 -14.55
C GLU A 35 16.92 -18.85 -14.42
N LEU A 36 16.94 -18.13 -15.54
CA LEU A 36 17.13 -16.67 -15.56
C LEU A 36 16.14 -15.95 -14.66
N GLY A 37 14.85 -16.28 -14.79
CA GLY A 37 13.81 -15.64 -13.97
C GLY A 37 13.96 -15.95 -12.48
N ALA A 38 14.38 -17.16 -12.13
CA ALA A 38 14.61 -17.54 -10.73
C ALA A 38 15.82 -16.80 -10.14
N ILE A 39 16.92 -16.71 -10.90
CA ILE A 39 18.14 -16.03 -10.49
C ILE A 39 17.90 -14.52 -10.32
N VAL A 40 17.33 -13.85 -11.34
CA VAL A 40 17.05 -12.41 -11.26
C VAL A 40 16.14 -12.08 -10.08
N ARG A 41 15.21 -12.96 -9.68
CA ARG A 41 14.36 -12.74 -8.50
C ARG A 41 15.10 -12.84 -7.15
N HIS A 42 16.18 -13.59 -7.03
CA HIS A 42 16.81 -13.90 -5.73
C HIS A 42 18.21 -13.30 -5.55
N VAL A 43 18.93 -12.96 -6.62
CA VAL A 43 20.28 -12.38 -6.53
C VAL A 43 20.26 -10.99 -5.89
N ALA A 44 21.20 -10.72 -4.98
CA ALA A 44 21.47 -9.39 -4.47
C ALA A 44 22.60 -8.71 -5.28
N PRO A 45 22.65 -7.36 -5.36
CA PRO A 45 23.68 -6.66 -6.13
C PRO A 45 25.12 -6.93 -5.70
N ALA A 46 25.31 -7.36 -4.45
CA ALA A 46 26.61 -7.64 -3.87
C ALA A 46 27.19 -9.01 -4.31
N ASP A 47 26.35 -9.89 -4.86
CA ASP A 47 26.73 -11.29 -5.14
C ASP A 47 27.42 -11.46 -6.51
N ASP A 48 27.42 -10.43 -7.37
CA ASP A 48 27.99 -10.54 -8.72
C ASP A 48 28.93 -9.37 -9.05
N LEU A 49 30.18 -9.52 -8.63
CA LEU A 49 31.31 -8.63 -8.92
C LEU A 49 32.35 -9.39 -9.78
N SER A 50 31.94 -9.81 -10.97
CA SER A 50 32.90 -10.27 -11.98
C SER A 50 33.52 -9.04 -12.65
N ASP A 51 34.79 -8.76 -12.36
CA ASP A 51 35.64 -7.74 -13.02
C ASP A 51 36.11 -8.15 -14.43
N ALA A 52 35.54 -9.22 -15.01
CA ALA A 52 35.92 -9.69 -16.33
C ALA A 52 35.41 -8.72 -17.42
N GLU A 53 36.31 -8.31 -18.31
CA GLU A 53 35.93 -7.50 -19.47
C GLU A 53 34.92 -8.28 -20.34
N PRO A 54 33.81 -7.66 -20.75
CA PRO A 54 32.84 -8.31 -21.60
C PRO A 54 33.47 -8.59 -22.96
N CYS A 55 33.68 -9.87 -23.26
CA CYS A 55 34.09 -10.27 -24.60
C CYS A 55 32.87 -10.17 -25.53
N THR A 56 32.87 -9.16 -26.42
CA THR A 56 31.84 -8.98 -27.43
C THR A 56 32.20 -9.76 -28.69
N THR A 57 31.30 -10.62 -29.14
CA THR A 57 31.42 -11.31 -30.43
C THR A 57 30.05 -11.26 -31.11
N GLU A 58 30.01 -10.85 -32.38
CA GLU A 58 28.77 -10.58 -33.10
C GLU A 58 27.98 -11.86 -33.44
N GLU A 59 28.64 -13.02 -33.44
CA GLU A 59 28.03 -14.31 -33.74
C GLU A 59 28.43 -15.34 -32.68
N LEU A 60 27.49 -15.66 -31.78
CA LEU A 60 27.68 -16.65 -30.74
C LEU A 60 26.86 -17.91 -31.06
N ALA A 61 27.44 -19.09 -30.85
CA ALA A 61 26.75 -20.37 -30.98
C ALA A 61 26.20 -20.82 -29.61
N CYS A 62 25.08 -21.54 -29.58
CA CYS A 62 24.53 -22.05 -28.33
C CYS A 62 25.44 -23.18 -27.79
N PRO A 63 25.90 -23.12 -26.52
CA PRO A 63 26.78 -24.13 -25.94
C PRO A 63 26.08 -25.49 -25.71
N HIS A 64 24.74 -25.52 -25.78
CA HIS A 64 23.91 -26.71 -25.61
C HIS A 64 23.51 -27.37 -26.96
N CYS A 65 23.12 -26.58 -27.97
CA CYS A 65 22.57 -27.11 -29.23
C CYS A 65 23.23 -26.56 -30.50
N GLU A 66 24.29 -25.76 -30.37
CA GLU A 66 25.10 -25.19 -31.46
C GLU A 66 24.35 -24.24 -32.40
N SER A 67 23.05 -24.02 -32.22
CA SER A 67 22.28 -23.03 -32.97
C SER A 67 22.72 -21.59 -32.66
N ARG A 68 22.51 -20.67 -33.60
CA ARG A 68 22.87 -19.25 -33.43
C ARG A 68 22.11 -18.64 -32.25
N LEU A 69 22.85 -17.96 -31.37
CA LEU A 69 22.27 -17.10 -30.34
C LEU A 69 21.92 -15.74 -30.92
N GLU A 70 20.74 -15.24 -30.56
CA GLU A 70 20.26 -13.95 -31.02
C GLU A 70 20.28 -12.91 -29.90
N PRO A 71 20.70 -11.67 -30.19
CA PRO A 71 20.60 -10.58 -29.23
C PRO A 71 19.13 -10.29 -28.92
N PHE A 72 18.82 -10.11 -27.65
CA PHE A 72 17.49 -9.82 -27.12
C PHE A 72 17.63 -8.80 -25.99
N GLU A 73 16.89 -7.69 -26.07
CA GLU A 73 16.84 -6.71 -25.00
C GLU A 73 15.94 -7.21 -23.86
N TYR A 74 16.52 -7.36 -22.67
CA TYR A 74 15.76 -7.81 -21.51
C TYR A 74 14.69 -6.79 -21.11
N ALA A 75 13.48 -7.25 -20.81
CA ALA A 75 12.32 -6.42 -20.44
C ALA A 75 11.92 -5.30 -21.44
N HIS A 76 12.53 -5.24 -22.62
CA HIS A 76 12.28 -4.25 -23.69
C HIS A 76 12.59 -2.78 -23.33
N ASP A 77 13.04 -2.47 -22.12
CA ASP A 77 13.41 -1.12 -21.67
C ASP A 77 14.62 -1.10 -20.71
N SER A 78 15.27 -2.25 -20.49
CA SER A 78 16.39 -2.34 -19.54
C SER A 78 17.70 -1.77 -20.09
N GLY A 79 17.83 -1.63 -21.42
CA GLY A 79 19.10 -1.32 -22.07
C GLY A 79 20.15 -2.44 -21.96
N VAL A 80 19.78 -3.62 -21.43
CA VAL A 80 20.66 -4.79 -21.30
C VAL A 80 20.35 -5.79 -22.41
N THR A 81 21.29 -5.96 -23.34
CA THR A 81 21.17 -6.93 -24.44
C THR A 81 21.78 -8.27 -24.03
N ILE A 82 20.94 -9.29 -23.87
CA ILE A 82 21.34 -10.67 -23.57
C ILE A 82 21.25 -11.52 -24.84
N HIS A 83 21.82 -12.73 -24.84
CA HIS A 83 21.80 -13.61 -26.00
C HIS A 83 20.89 -14.81 -25.76
N LYS A 84 19.81 -14.95 -26.54
CA LYS A 84 18.83 -16.05 -26.39
C LYS A 84 18.96 -17.05 -27.52
N CYS A 85 18.89 -18.34 -27.18
CA CYS A 85 18.78 -19.42 -28.14
C CYS A 85 17.31 -19.62 -28.55
N ARG A 86 17.01 -19.70 -29.85
CA ARG A 86 15.64 -20.02 -30.31
C ARG A 86 15.29 -21.51 -30.26
N ALA A 87 16.29 -22.41 -30.27
CA ALA A 87 16.06 -23.84 -30.29
C ALA A 87 15.81 -24.46 -28.90
N CYS A 88 16.69 -24.22 -27.93
CA CYS A 88 16.54 -24.71 -26.55
C CYS A 88 16.02 -23.65 -25.55
N GLU A 89 15.79 -22.41 -26.01
CA GLU A 89 15.31 -21.29 -25.19
C GLU A 89 16.22 -20.86 -24.02
N GLY A 90 17.43 -21.42 -23.91
CA GLY A 90 18.44 -20.98 -22.96
C GLY A 90 19.04 -19.61 -23.31
N VAL A 91 19.74 -19.04 -22.34
CA VAL A 91 20.25 -17.67 -22.37
C VAL A 91 21.73 -17.66 -22.02
N TRP A 92 22.50 -16.94 -22.83
CA TRP A 92 23.88 -16.61 -22.56
C TRP A 92 23.98 -15.18 -22.03
N LEU A 93 24.62 -15.03 -20.87
CA LEU A 93 24.95 -13.75 -20.25
C LEU A 93 26.47 -13.56 -20.30
N THR A 94 26.92 -12.43 -20.83
CA THR A 94 28.34 -12.06 -20.75
C THR A 94 28.68 -11.56 -19.33
N ALA A 95 29.98 -11.41 -19.04
CA ALA A 95 30.43 -10.89 -17.75
C ALA A 95 29.75 -9.56 -17.41
N GLY A 96 29.26 -9.45 -16.17
CA GLY A 96 28.59 -8.24 -15.65
C GLY A 96 27.15 -8.02 -16.13
N GLN A 97 26.64 -8.75 -17.13
CA GLN A 97 25.25 -8.60 -17.57
C GLN A 97 24.26 -9.01 -16.50
N LEU A 98 24.55 -10.07 -15.75
CA LEU A 98 23.70 -10.48 -14.63
C LEU A 98 23.62 -9.36 -13.57
N THR A 99 24.73 -8.71 -13.23
CA THR A 99 24.75 -7.52 -12.37
C THR A 99 23.87 -6.39 -12.93
N GLN A 100 23.91 -6.15 -14.24
CA GLN A 100 23.06 -5.13 -14.89
C GLN A 100 21.57 -5.48 -14.77
N LEU A 101 21.19 -6.74 -15.00
CA LEU A 101 19.81 -7.21 -14.82
C LEU A 101 19.32 -7.06 -13.38
N VAL A 102 20.19 -7.35 -12.40
CA VAL A 102 19.88 -7.19 -10.96
C VAL A 102 19.70 -5.72 -10.60
N ARG A 103 20.51 -4.81 -11.15
CA ARG A 103 20.35 -3.36 -10.96
C ARG A 103 19.05 -2.86 -11.58
N TYR A 104 18.73 -3.30 -12.80
CA TYR A 104 17.48 -2.94 -13.47
C TYR A 104 16.26 -3.37 -12.64
N ARG A 105 16.26 -4.60 -12.09
CA ARG A 105 15.19 -5.09 -11.20
C ARG A 105 14.97 -4.19 -9.98
N GLN A 106 16.03 -3.61 -9.41
CA GLN A 106 15.89 -2.75 -8.24
C GLN A 106 15.21 -1.40 -8.55
N GLY A 107 15.12 -1.04 -9.82
CA GLY A 107 14.61 0.25 -10.26
C GLY A 107 15.53 1.40 -9.87
N THR A 108 15.09 2.61 -10.20
CA THR A 108 15.82 3.83 -9.85
C THR A 108 15.64 4.19 -8.37
N PRO A 109 16.59 4.92 -7.74
CA PRO A 109 16.41 5.44 -6.39
C PRO A 109 15.15 6.32 -6.25
N ALA A 110 14.68 6.95 -7.35
CA ALA A 110 13.46 7.73 -7.36
C ALA A 110 12.21 6.84 -7.24
N GLU A 111 12.13 5.75 -8.01
CA GLU A 111 11.04 4.77 -7.95
C GLU A 111 10.99 4.06 -6.59
N GLN A 112 12.15 3.75 -6.01
CA GLN A 112 12.23 3.17 -4.67
C GLN A 112 11.65 4.12 -3.62
N ARG A 113 12.02 5.41 -3.65
CA ARG A 113 11.46 6.43 -2.76
C ARG A 113 9.96 6.60 -2.96
N LEU A 114 9.49 6.59 -4.20
CA LEU A 114 8.06 6.68 -4.51
C LEU A 114 7.30 5.48 -3.93
N SER A 115 7.81 4.27 -4.16
CA SER A 115 7.22 3.03 -3.65
C SER A 115 7.16 3.01 -2.13
N GLN A 116 8.24 3.46 -1.46
CA GLN A 116 8.28 3.62 0.00
C GLN A 116 7.27 4.67 0.49
N ALA A 117 7.21 5.84 -0.14
CA ALA A 117 6.27 6.90 0.23
C ALA A 117 4.80 6.45 0.08
N ILE A 118 4.48 5.71 -1.00
CA ILE A 118 3.16 5.11 -1.21
C ILE A 118 2.85 4.08 -0.11
N GLY A 119 3.81 3.21 0.22
CA GLY A 119 3.69 2.22 1.29
C GLY A 119 3.40 2.87 2.66
N ASP A 120 4.13 3.92 3.00
CA ASP A 120 3.94 4.68 4.25
C ASP A 120 2.56 5.34 4.30
N GLN A 121 2.10 5.90 3.18
CA GLN A 121 0.76 6.47 3.09
C GLN A 121 -0.35 5.41 3.26
N MET A 122 -0.14 4.21 2.73
CA MET A 122 -1.08 3.09 2.92
C MET A 122 -1.13 2.64 4.39
N GLN A 123 0.02 2.50 5.04
CA GLN A 123 0.07 2.09 6.45
C GLN A 123 -0.58 3.11 7.38
N THR A 124 -0.29 4.40 7.18
CA THR A 124 -0.86 5.48 8.01
C THR A 124 -2.37 5.57 7.89
N THR A 125 -2.92 5.37 6.69
CA THR A 125 -4.37 5.32 6.48
C THR A 125 -5.00 4.06 7.07
N ALA A 126 -4.31 2.91 7.00
CA ALA A 126 -4.79 1.64 7.55
C ALA A 126 -4.92 1.63 9.08
N ARG A 127 -3.99 2.26 9.81
CA ARG A 127 -3.98 2.27 11.29
C ARG A 127 -5.28 2.81 11.91
N TRP A 128 -5.95 3.73 11.22
CA TRP A 128 -7.19 4.34 11.70
C TRP A 128 -8.44 3.79 11.01
N GLN A 129 -8.33 2.79 10.14
CA GLN A 129 -9.50 2.21 9.46
C GLN A 129 -10.49 1.59 10.45
N PHE A 130 -10.00 0.85 11.44
CA PHE A 130 -10.85 0.25 12.46
C PHE A 130 -11.55 1.32 13.32
N ALA A 131 -10.80 2.33 13.79
CA ALA A 131 -11.36 3.45 14.55
C ALA A 131 -12.38 4.25 13.73
N ARG A 132 -12.12 4.49 12.44
CA ARG A 132 -13.08 5.10 11.51
C ARG A 132 -14.33 4.25 11.33
N GLY A 133 -14.20 2.93 11.25
CA GLY A 133 -15.31 1.99 11.17
C GLY A 133 -16.22 2.07 12.40
N LEU A 134 -15.63 2.15 13.60
CA LEU A 134 -16.36 2.39 14.85
C LEU A 134 -17.02 3.77 14.87
N LEU A 135 -16.26 4.81 14.55
CA LEU A 135 -16.71 6.21 14.55
C LEU A 135 -17.90 6.44 13.60
N ARG A 136 -17.90 5.79 12.44
CA ARG A 136 -18.96 5.90 11.41
C ARG A 136 -20.03 4.78 11.51
N SER A 137 -19.99 3.95 12.56
CA SER A 137 -20.95 2.85 12.70
C SER A 137 -22.36 3.37 12.99
N ARG A 138 -23.26 3.18 12.03
CA ARG A 138 -24.68 3.55 12.16
C ARG A 138 -25.39 2.75 13.26
N VAL A 139 -24.96 1.50 13.45
CA VAL A 139 -25.53 0.60 14.45
C VAL A 139 -25.16 1.05 15.85
N LEU A 140 -23.87 1.36 16.09
CA LEU A 140 -23.42 1.82 17.40
C LEU A 140 -24.08 3.14 17.81
N SER A 141 -24.08 4.15 16.92
CA SER A 141 -24.69 5.43 17.25
C SER A 141 -26.22 5.31 17.45
N GLY A 142 -26.88 4.46 16.65
CA GLY A 142 -28.31 4.17 16.79
C GLY A 142 -28.65 3.48 18.11
N LEU A 143 -27.87 2.47 18.51
CA LEU A 143 -28.04 1.77 19.79
C LEU A 143 -27.88 2.73 20.98
N VAL A 144 -26.90 3.62 20.93
CA VAL A 144 -26.69 4.59 22.02
C VAL A 144 -27.86 5.56 22.15
N VAL A 145 -28.40 6.07 21.03
CA VAL A 145 -29.60 6.93 21.05
C VAL A 145 -30.83 6.17 21.53
N ALA A 146 -31.01 4.91 21.10
CA ALA A 146 -32.13 4.08 21.52
C ALA A 146 -32.11 3.79 23.02
N LEU A 147 -30.93 3.44 23.56
CA LEU A 147 -30.73 3.25 25.00
C LEU A 147 -31.00 4.53 25.78
N TRP A 148 -30.56 5.69 25.27
CA TRP A 148 -30.84 6.98 25.88
C TRP A 148 -32.35 7.30 25.92
N LEU A 149 -33.05 7.14 24.80
CA LEU A 149 -34.50 7.35 24.72
C LEU A 149 -35.27 6.40 25.65
N CYS A 150 -34.88 5.11 25.68
CA CYS A 150 -35.48 4.12 26.57
C CYS A 150 -35.27 4.49 28.06
N SER A 151 -34.06 4.95 28.42
CA SER A 151 -33.75 5.42 29.78
C SER A 151 -34.54 6.66 30.21
N ARG A 152 -34.96 7.50 29.26
CA ARG A 152 -35.80 8.69 29.50
C ARG A 152 -37.28 8.34 29.61
N LEU A 153 -37.75 7.40 28.79
CA LEU A 153 -39.13 6.90 28.84
C LEU A 153 -39.42 6.19 30.16
N SER A 154 -38.48 5.41 30.68
CA SER A 154 -38.64 4.71 31.96
C SER A 154 -38.68 5.65 33.18
N ARG A 155 -38.19 6.88 33.05
CA ARG A 155 -38.17 7.89 34.14
C ARG A 155 -39.41 8.78 34.21
N PHE A 156 -40.42 8.58 33.35
CA PHE A 156 -41.70 9.35 33.34
C PHE A 156 -41.50 10.89 33.41
N ASP A 157 -40.53 11.41 32.65
CA ASP A 157 -40.03 12.79 32.76
C ASP A 157 -40.73 13.74 31.73
N VAL A 158 -41.77 14.46 32.16
CA VAL A 158 -42.49 15.61 31.53
C VAL A 158 -42.72 15.62 29.98
N PRO A 159 -43.99 15.63 29.49
CA PRO A 159 -44.34 15.48 28.06
C PRO A 159 -43.82 16.54 27.06
N TRP A 160 -43.59 17.78 27.49
CA TRP A 160 -43.33 18.91 26.57
C TRP A 160 -41.89 18.95 26.01
N ASN A 161 -40.97 18.16 26.58
CA ASN A 161 -39.55 18.19 26.20
C ASN A 161 -39.15 17.10 25.18
N TYR A 162 -39.99 16.08 24.98
CA TYR A 162 -39.65 14.93 24.12
C TYR A 162 -39.55 15.27 22.63
N ARG A 163 -40.35 16.23 22.14
CA ARG A 163 -40.31 16.65 20.72
C ARG A 163 -38.96 17.29 20.36
N TYR A 164 -38.47 18.20 21.18
CA TYR A 164 -37.17 18.87 20.95
C TYR A 164 -36.00 17.92 21.14
N GLN A 165 -36.09 17.00 22.11
CA GLN A 165 -35.09 15.97 22.35
C GLN A 165 -34.97 14.98 21.20
N GLY A 166 -36.09 14.55 20.61
CA GLY A 166 -36.10 13.67 19.43
C GLY A 166 -35.48 14.35 18.20
N LEU A 167 -35.84 15.60 17.92
CA LEU A 167 -35.25 16.39 16.82
C LEU A 167 -33.75 16.58 17.01
N TYR A 168 -33.30 16.86 18.23
CA TYR A 168 -31.88 17.01 18.54
C TYR A 168 -31.11 15.69 18.34
N ALA A 169 -31.66 14.55 18.77
CA ALA A 169 -31.06 13.24 18.56
C ALA A 169 -30.95 12.89 17.06
N ILE A 170 -31.98 13.19 16.25
CA ILE A 170 -31.96 13.01 14.80
C ILE A 170 -30.87 13.87 14.16
N LEU A 171 -30.73 15.12 14.59
CA LEU A 171 -29.70 16.03 14.10
C LEU A 171 -28.28 15.51 14.43
N LEU A 172 -28.05 14.99 15.62
CA LEU A 172 -26.76 14.36 15.99
C LEU A 172 -26.47 13.09 15.18
N LEU A 173 -27.48 12.25 14.95
CA LEU A 173 -27.34 11.09 14.06
C LEU A 173 -27.02 11.53 12.63
N GLY A 174 -27.60 12.65 12.17
CA GLY A 174 -27.27 13.26 10.88
C GLY A 174 -25.78 13.58 10.71
N PHE A 175 -25.16 14.17 11.74
CA PHE A 175 -23.72 14.46 11.75
C PHE A 175 -22.85 13.20 11.74
N ILE A 176 -23.28 12.13 12.39
CA ILE A 176 -22.52 10.86 12.46
C ILE A 176 -22.73 10.00 11.19
N TRP A 177 -23.93 9.99 10.62
CA TRP A 177 -24.30 9.13 9.49
C TRP A 177 -23.95 9.73 8.13
N PHE A 178 -23.88 11.06 8.05
CA PHE A 178 -23.58 11.79 6.82
C PHE A 178 -22.47 12.84 7.02
N PRO A 179 -21.31 12.49 7.61
CA PRO A 179 -20.25 13.44 7.89
C PRO A 179 -19.70 14.08 6.61
N ASP A 180 -19.66 13.31 5.52
CA ASP A 180 -19.16 13.76 4.22
C ASP A 180 -20.08 14.82 3.57
N ALA A 181 -21.38 14.82 3.89
CA ALA A 181 -22.32 15.83 3.40
C ALA A 181 -22.12 17.19 4.09
N PHE A 182 -21.76 17.18 5.38
CA PHE A 182 -21.51 18.38 6.17
C PHE A 182 -20.08 18.89 6.02
N SER A 183 -19.08 18.01 5.85
CA SER A 183 -17.69 18.41 5.64
C SER A 183 -17.45 19.11 4.30
N ASN A 184 -18.30 18.83 3.31
CA ASN A 184 -18.25 19.44 1.99
C ASN A 184 -18.99 20.79 1.93
N MET A 185 -19.61 21.24 3.03
CA MET A 185 -20.14 22.60 3.14
C MET A 185 -18.96 23.56 3.25
N ARG A 186 -18.68 24.29 2.17
CA ARG A 186 -17.71 25.39 2.17
C ARG A 186 -18.13 26.38 3.26
N TYR A 187 -17.30 26.51 4.29
CA TYR A 187 -17.48 27.44 5.41
C TYR A 187 -17.91 28.82 4.90
N ALA A 188 -19.06 29.28 5.37
CA ALA A 188 -19.53 30.63 5.13
C ALA A 188 -18.50 31.61 5.69
N ARG A 189 -17.90 32.37 4.78
CA ARG A 189 -16.94 33.46 4.97
C ARG A 189 -17.33 34.37 6.14
N TRP A 190 -16.67 34.23 7.29
CA TRP A 190 -16.58 35.29 8.30
C TRP A 190 -15.21 35.96 8.20
N GLY A 191 -15.22 37.29 8.22
CA GLY A 191 -14.22 38.16 7.62
C GLY A 191 -12.78 38.02 8.12
N GLN A 192 -11.88 38.29 7.17
CA GLN A 192 -10.48 38.70 7.35
C GLN A 192 -9.52 37.73 8.07
N VAL A 193 -9.04 36.71 7.36
CA VAL A 193 -7.60 36.38 7.20
C VAL A 193 -7.50 35.55 5.90
N ARG A 194 -6.52 35.84 5.03
CA ARG A 194 -6.32 35.15 3.75
C ARG A 194 -6.14 33.63 3.97
N PRO A 195 -6.99 32.74 3.45
CA PRO A 195 -6.78 31.31 3.62
C PRO A 195 -5.75 30.83 2.60
N ARG A 196 -4.67 30.24 3.11
CA ARG A 196 -3.95 29.14 2.43
C ARG A 196 -5.00 28.08 2.12
N VAL A 197 -4.94 27.43 0.96
CA VAL A 197 -5.87 26.35 0.57
C VAL A 197 -5.93 25.30 1.69
N SER A 198 -6.88 25.46 2.62
CA SER A 198 -7.14 24.51 3.67
C SER A 198 -8.16 23.56 3.11
N SER A 199 -7.77 22.29 3.04
CA SER A 199 -8.62 21.15 2.77
C SER A 199 -9.98 21.29 3.47
N THR A 200 -11.03 20.82 2.81
CA THR A 200 -12.32 20.50 3.45
C THR A 200 -12.08 19.94 4.85
N ALA A 201 -12.84 20.38 5.86
CA ALA A 201 -12.72 19.82 7.21
C ALA A 201 -12.76 18.29 7.10
N PRO A 202 -11.82 17.54 7.71
CA PRO A 202 -11.83 16.09 7.59
C PRO A 202 -13.17 15.59 8.10
N SER A 203 -13.88 14.81 7.30
CA SER A 203 -15.21 14.30 7.66
C SER A 203 -15.21 13.52 8.96
N ASP A 204 -14.06 12.95 9.34
CA ASP A 204 -13.86 12.35 10.66
C ASP A 204 -14.06 13.33 11.82
N MET A 205 -13.67 14.62 11.69
CA MET A 205 -13.88 15.64 12.72
C MET A 205 -15.36 15.93 12.97
N VAL A 206 -16.18 15.91 11.91
CA VAL A 206 -17.63 16.10 12.01
C VAL A 206 -18.27 14.95 12.78
N ALA A 207 -17.87 13.71 12.47
CA ALA A 207 -18.34 12.53 13.19
C ALA A 207 -17.90 12.54 14.67
N ILE A 208 -16.64 12.94 14.96
CA ILE A 208 -16.14 13.10 16.34
C ILE A 208 -16.97 14.12 17.12
N ALA A 209 -17.28 15.28 16.53
CA ALA A 209 -18.12 16.29 17.16
C ALA A 209 -19.53 15.76 17.47
N GLY A 210 -20.12 14.99 16.56
CA GLY A 210 -21.40 14.31 16.78
C GLY A 210 -21.36 13.35 17.98
N TRP A 211 -20.30 12.53 18.10
CA TRP A 211 -20.11 11.64 19.24
C TRP A 211 -19.89 12.39 20.56
N LEU A 212 -19.09 13.46 20.58
CA LEU A 212 -18.86 14.26 21.79
C LEU A 212 -20.17 14.88 22.31
N LEU A 213 -20.99 15.43 21.41
CA LEU A 213 -22.31 15.99 21.78
C LEU A 213 -23.26 14.90 22.29
N LEU A 214 -23.29 13.74 21.64
CA LEU A 214 -24.12 12.62 22.05
C LEU A 214 -23.71 12.06 23.42
N LEU A 215 -22.41 11.92 23.68
CA LEU A 215 -21.89 11.54 25.01
C LEU A 215 -22.19 12.59 26.08
N SER A 216 -22.17 13.89 25.74
CA SER A 216 -22.51 14.96 26.68
C SER A 216 -23.97 14.88 27.16
N LEU A 217 -24.90 14.43 26.29
CA LEU A 217 -26.30 14.21 26.64
C LEU A 217 -26.47 13.04 27.61
N LEU A 218 -25.74 11.94 27.37
CA LEU A 218 -25.72 10.79 28.29
C LEU A 218 -25.21 11.22 29.66
N PHE A 219 -24.09 11.95 29.69
CA PHE A 219 -23.47 12.43 30.92
C PHE A 219 -24.40 13.33 31.72
N ARG A 220 -25.08 14.30 31.07
CA ARG A 220 -26.03 15.18 31.75
C ARG A 220 -27.24 14.43 32.29
N ALA A 221 -27.75 13.43 31.55
CA ALA A 221 -28.86 12.59 32.00
C ALA A 221 -28.49 11.65 33.15
N TRP A 222 -27.21 11.29 33.27
CA TRP A 222 -26.69 10.49 34.38
C TRP A 222 -26.38 11.34 35.62
N MET A 223 -25.79 12.51 35.45
CA MET A 223 -25.35 13.38 36.56
C MET A 223 -26.49 14.13 37.25
N PHE A 224 -27.58 14.43 36.53
CA PHE A 224 -28.77 15.09 37.08
C PHE A 224 -30.01 14.23 36.87
N PRO A 225 -30.17 13.10 37.59
CA PRO A 225 -31.43 12.39 37.62
C PRO A 225 -32.46 13.32 38.28
N SER A 226 -33.55 13.65 37.58
CA SER A 226 -34.61 14.52 38.09
C SER A 226 -35.32 13.87 39.29
N THR A 227 -34.78 14.05 40.50
CA THR A 227 -35.32 13.49 41.74
C THR A 227 -36.15 14.50 42.53
N VAL A 228 -36.94 15.35 41.88
CA VAL A 228 -37.95 16.14 42.61
C VAL A 228 -39.32 15.95 41.98
N PRO A 229 -40.15 15.05 42.53
CA PRO A 229 -41.55 14.93 42.15
C PRO A 229 -42.30 16.22 42.52
N TRP A 230 -43.03 16.79 41.55
CA TRP A 230 -43.77 18.06 41.66
C TRP A 230 -44.89 18.06 42.73
N TRP A 231 -45.26 16.91 43.29
CA TRP A 231 -46.31 16.77 44.30
C TRP A 231 -45.83 16.92 45.75
N ARG A 232 -44.55 17.23 45.98
CA ARG A 232 -43.97 17.41 47.32
C ARG A 232 -43.66 18.86 47.67
N VAL A 233 -44.37 19.81 47.04
CA VAL A 233 -44.35 21.24 47.39
C VAL A 233 -45.79 21.75 47.40
N HIS A 234 -46.57 21.31 48.39
CA HIS A 234 -47.71 22.04 48.96
C HIS A 234 -48.05 21.44 50.32
#